data_AF-A0A7C1CXS2-F1
#
_entry.id   AF-A0A7C1CXS2-F1
#
_cell.length_a   1.000
_cell.length_b   1.000
_cell.length_c   1.000
_cell.angle_alpha   90.00
_cell.angle_beta   90.00
_cell.angle_gamma   90.00
#
_symmetry.space_group_name_H-M   'P 1'
#
loop_
_entity.id
_entity.type
_entity.pdbx_description
1 polymer ?
#
loop_
_entity_poly.entity_id
_entity_poly.type
_entity_poly.pdbx_seq_one_letter_code
_entity_poly.pdbx_strand_id
1 'polypeptide(L)'
;LQYGFVYPESSFSAHYLLLPIAMALVGGIYSTIGPVLGAVILGLSSEYLKLIMPYGHLIIYGVIIVVVVLFMPNGVYGALKDLFGIRKRRLEER
;
A
#
# COMPACT_ATOMS: atom_id res chain seq x y z
N LEU A 1 -37.80 -3.28 -7.38
CA LEU A 1 -36.58 -3.94 -7.91
C LEU A 1 -35.57 -2.84 -8.25
N GLN A 2 -34.65 -2.54 -7.34
CA GLN A 2 -33.61 -1.53 -7.57
C GLN A 2 -32.49 -2.21 -8.36
N TYR A 3 -32.46 -2.03 -9.67
CA TYR A 3 -31.31 -2.41 -10.47
C TYR A 3 -30.13 -1.55 -10.00
N GLY A 4 -29.16 -2.19 -9.35
CA GLY A 4 -27.91 -1.56 -8.95
C GLY A 4 -27.08 -1.24 -10.19
N PHE A 5 -27.42 -0.16 -10.90
CA PHE A 5 -26.57 0.39 -11.95
C PHE A 5 -25.34 0.99 -11.27
N VAL A 6 -24.23 0.25 -11.29
CA VAL A 6 -22.92 0.73 -10.89
C VAL A 6 -22.36 1.52 -12.07
N TYR A 7 -22.19 2.83 -11.90
CA TYR A 7 -21.48 3.66 -12.88
C TYR A 7 -19.97 3.33 -12.76
N PRO A 8 -19.35 2.65 -13.75
CA PRO A 8 -17.95 2.24 -13.66
C PRO A 8 -16.99 3.44 -13.67
N GLU A 9 -17.43 4.57 -14.26
CA GLU A 9 -16.70 5.84 -14.32
C GLU A 9 -16.23 6.31 -12.93
N SER A 10 -17.09 6.19 -11.92
CA SER A 10 -16.78 6.58 -10.54
C SER A 10 -15.74 5.66 -9.87
N SER A 11 -15.78 4.37 -10.21
CA SER A 11 -14.90 3.34 -9.62
C SER A 11 -13.47 3.38 -10.18
N PHE A 12 -13.29 3.86 -11.42
CA PHE A 12 -12.00 4.02 -12.09
C PHE A 12 -11.44 5.44 -12.01
N SER A 13 -11.68 6.15 -10.91
CA SER A 13 -11.05 7.45 -10.67
C SER A 13 -9.76 7.29 -9.86
N ALA A 14 -8.78 8.18 -10.12
CA ALA A 14 -7.50 8.19 -9.41
C ALA A 14 -7.68 8.24 -7.88
N HIS A 15 -8.77 8.87 -7.41
CA HIS A 15 -9.15 8.93 -6.01
C HIS A 15 -9.30 7.54 -5.37
N TYR A 16 -9.96 6.60 -6.04
CA TYR A 16 -10.15 5.23 -5.53
C TYR A 16 -8.96 4.33 -5.78
N LEU A 17 -8.18 4.56 -6.85
CA LEU A 17 -7.03 3.73 -7.20
C LEU A 17 -5.78 4.04 -6.40
N LEU A 18 -5.62 5.29 -5.93
CA LEU A 18 -4.45 5.73 -5.17
C LEU A 18 -4.22 4.87 -3.92
N LEU A 19 -5.28 4.57 -3.17
CA LEU A 19 -5.19 3.81 -1.93
C LEU A 19 -4.73 2.35 -2.13
N PRO A 20 -5.36 1.52 -2.98
CA PRO A 20 -4.90 0.15 -3.21
C PRO A 20 -3.52 0.10 -3.89
N ILE A 21 -3.18 1.06 -4.75
CA ILE A 21 -1.81 1.17 -5.31
C ILE A 21 -0.81 1.47 -4.19
N ALA A 22 -1.13 2.39 -3.28
CA ALA A 22 -0.33 2.68 -2.10
C ALA A 22 -0.09 1.42 -1.27
N MET A 23 -1.16 0.67 -0.96
CA MET A 23 -1.10 -0.55 -0.17
C MET A 23 -0.14 -1.57 -0.78
N ALA A 24 -0.19 -1.75 -2.10
CA ALA A 24 0.73 -2.65 -2.81
C ALA A 24 2.18 -2.16 -2.78
N LEU A 25 2.42 -0.86 -3.01
CA LEU A 25 3.75 -0.27 -3.02
C LEU A 25 4.39 -0.29 -1.62
N VAL A 26 3.66 0.12 -0.60
CA VAL A 26 4.10 0.14 0.80
C VAL A 26 4.34 -1.27 1.33
N GLY A 27 3.46 -2.20 0.99
CA GLY A 27 3.62 -3.60 1.34
C GLY A 27 4.82 -4.27 0.67
N GLY A 28 5.11 -3.88 -0.57
CA GLY A 28 6.17 -4.41 -1.43
C GLY A 28 5.59 -5.20 -2.60
N ILE A 29 5.95 -4.80 -3.83
CA ILE A 29 5.40 -5.36 -5.08
C ILE A 29 5.89 -6.78 -5.42
N TYR A 30 6.92 -7.28 -4.74
CA TYR A 30 7.62 -8.51 -5.09
C TYR A 30 7.09 -9.79 -4.41
N SER A 31 6.04 -9.70 -3.59
CA SER A 31 5.46 -10.83 -2.86
C SER A 31 3.96 -10.63 -2.67
N THR A 32 3.16 -11.69 -2.61
CA THR A 32 1.72 -11.60 -2.30
C THR A 32 1.45 -11.20 -0.85
N ILE A 33 2.36 -11.54 0.07
CA ILE A 33 2.22 -11.22 1.51
C ILE A 33 2.48 -9.73 1.78
N GLY A 34 3.33 -9.10 0.97
CA GLY A 34 3.65 -7.68 1.09
C GLY A 34 2.41 -6.78 0.98
N PRO A 35 1.66 -6.82 -0.13
CA PRO A 35 0.45 -6.03 -0.35
C PRO A 35 -0.63 -6.28 0.72
N VAL A 36 -0.76 -7.50 1.24
CA VAL A 36 -1.70 -7.80 2.32
C VAL A 36 -1.31 -7.06 3.60
N LEU A 37 -0.04 -7.11 3.99
CA LEU A 37 0.48 -6.34 5.13
C LEU A 37 0.34 -4.83 4.90
N GLY A 38 0.67 -4.36 3.70
CA GLY A 38 0.51 -2.97 3.30
C GLY A 38 -0.96 -2.52 3.37
N ALA A 39 -1.89 -3.35 2.93
CA ALA A 39 -3.33 -3.10 2.99
C ALA A 39 -3.85 -2.99 4.42
N VAL A 40 -3.38 -3.84 5.34
CA VAL A 40 -3.76 -3.76 6.75
C VAL A 40 -3.22 -2.47 7.38
N ILE A 41 -1.92 -2.18 7.20
CA ILE A 41 -1.27 -1.01 7.83
C ILE A 41 -1.85 0.29 7.29
N LEU A 42 -1.85 0.48 5.96
CA LEU A 42 -2.38 1.69 5.34
C LEU A 42 -3.89 1.77 5.44
N GLY A 43 -4.61 0.65 5.39
CA GLY A 43 -6.07 0.63 5.50
C GLY A 43 -6.52 1.12 6.86
N LEU A 44 -5.94 0.58 7.95
CA LEU A 44 -6.21 1.03 9.31
C LEU A 44 -5.79 2.49 9.51
N SER A 45 -4.61 2.86 9.03
CA SER A 45 -4.15 4.26 9.08
C SER A 45 -5.08 5.19 8.31
N SER A 46 -5.59 4.73 7.17
CA SER A 46 -6.51 5.47 6.32
C SER A 46 -7.86 5.69 6.99
N GLU A 47 -8.42 4.64 7.57
CA GLU A 47 -9.69 4.71 8.27
C GLU A 47 -9.60 5.64 9.48
N TYR A 48 -8.51 5.55 10.25
CA TYR A 48 -8.22 6.44 11.37
C TYR A 48 -8.06 7.90 10.93
N LEU A 49 -7.39 8.14 9.80
CA LEU A 49 -7.17 9.48 9.30
C LEU A 49 -8.43 10.12 8.72
N LYS A 50 -9.29 9.32 8.06
CA LYS A 50 -10.61 9.77 7.59
C LYS A 50 -11.52 10.19 8.73
N LEU A 51 -11.41 9.56 9.91
CA LEU A 51 -12.15 9.94 11.12
C LEU A 51 -11.75 11.34 11.63
N ILE A 52 -10.49 11.75 11.45
CA ILE A 52 -9.98 13.03 11.95
C ILE A 52 -10.10 14.15 10.89
N MET A 53 -9.83 13.85 9.61
CA MET A 53 -9.81 14.85 8.53
C MET A 53 -10.49 14.33 7.25
N PRO A 54 -11.83 14.46 7.13
CA PRO A 54 -12.59 13.92 6.00
C PRO A 54 -12.25 14.54 4.63
N TYR A 55 -11.71 15.77 4.57
CA TYR A 55 -11.39 16.44 3.28
C TYR A 55 -9.89 16.49 2.95
N GLY A 56 -9.00 16.33 3.94
CA GLY A 56 -7.53 16.45 3.76
C GLY A 56 -6.80 15.12 3.58
N HIS A 57 -7.49 13.99 3.74
CA HIS A 57 -6.89 12.66 3.76
C HIS A 57 -6.12 12.30 2.48
N LEU A 58 -6.52 12.83 1.31
CA LEU A 58 -5.86 12.54 0.03
C LEU A 58 -4.43 13.07 -0.07
N ILE A 59 -4.20 14.30 0.42
CA ILE A 59 -2.87 14.91 0.41
C ILE A 59 -1.96 14.10 1.33
N ILE A 60 -2.48 13.70 2.49
CA ILE A 60 -1.73 12.91 3.46
C ILE A 60 -1.41 11.52 2.90
N TYR A 61 -2.34 10.86 2.20
CA TYR A 61 -2.02 9.61 1.50
C TYR A 61 -0.94 9.80 0.45
N GLY A 62 -1.02 10.86 -0.36
CA GLY A 62 0.03 11.20 -1.32
C GLY A 62 1.41 11.34 -0.66
N VAL A 63 1.49 12.04 0.47
CA VAL A 63 2.73 12.21 1.24
C VAL A 63 3.21 10.88 1.83
N ILE A 64 2.33 10.09 2.45
CA ILE A 64 2.68 8.78 3.02
C ILE A 64 3.22 7.86 1.91
N ILE A 65 2.58 7.83 0.74
CA ILE A 65 3.04 7.05 -0.41
C ILE A 65 4.45 7.49 -0.83
N VAL A 66 4.66 8.79 -1.02
CA VAL A 66 5.95 9.34 -1.43
C VAL A 66 7.05 8.98 -0.43
N VAL A 67 6.79 9.15 0.87
CA VAL A 67 7.73 8.81 1.94
C VAL A 67 8.05 7.31 1.92
N VAL A 68 7.04 6.44 1.88
CA VAL A 68 7.29 5.00 1.91
C VAL A 68 8.03 4.53 0.66
N VAL A 69 7.65 5.04 -0.52
CA VAL A 69 8.33 4.68 -1.79
C VAL A 69 9.79 5.16 -1.79
N LEU A 70 10.08 6.37 -1.27
CA LEU A 70 11.44 6.91 -1.22
C LEU A 70 12.33 6.20 -0.19
N PHE A 71 11.82 5.94 1.01
CA PHE A 71 12.62 5.39 2.11
C PHE A 71 12.63 3.85 2.16
N MET A 72 11.61 3.18 1.60
CA MET A 72 11.46 1.73 1.64
C MET A 72 11.02 1.17 0.26
N PRO A 73 11.89 1.24 -0.77
CA PRO A 73 11.55 0.81 -2.14
C PRO A 73 11.25 -0.69 -2.27
N ASN A 74 11.78 -1.52 -1.35
CA ASN A 74 11.46 -2.96 -1.27
C ASN A 74 10.16 -3.24 -0.46
N GLY A 75 9.48 -2.20 0.01
CA GLY A 75 8.32 -2.27 0.89
C GLY A 75 8.66 -2.70 2.33
N VAL A 76 7.66 -2.62 3.20
CA VAL A 76 7.72 -3.06 4.59
C VAL A 76 8.08 -4.55 4.69
N TYR A 77 7.56 -5.38 3.78
CA TYR A 77 7.88 -6.80 3.74
C TYR A 77 9.34 -7.08 3.39
N GLY A 78 9.93 -6.32 2.47
CA GLY A 78 11.36 -6.43 2.15
C GLY A 78 12.24 -6.10 3.36
N ALA A 79 11.92 -5.01 4.05
CA ALA A 79 12.63 -4.61 5.27
C ALA A 79 12.49 -5.64 6.41
N LEU A 80 11.28 -6.20 6.61
CA LEU A 80 11.06 -7.26 7.58
C LEU A 80 11.82 -8.54 7.21
N LYS A 81 11.88 -8.92 5.92
CA LYS A 81 12.63 -10.10 5.46
C LYS A 81 14.14 -9.94 5.67
N ASP A 82 14.66 -8.74 5.42
CA ASP A 82 16.06 -8.40 5.68
C ASP A 82 16.36 -8.38 7.18
N LEU A 83 15.45 -7.86 8.01
CA LEU A 83 15.56 -7.86 9.47
C LEU A 83 15.47 -9.26 10.10
N PHE A 84 14.54 -10.10 9.61
CA PHE A 84 14.36 -11.49 10.05
C PHE A 84 15.35 -12.48 9.41
N GLY A 85 16.30 -12.00 8.59
CA GLY A 85 17.47 -12.79 8.23
C GLY A 85 17.19 -13.99 7.31
N ILE A 86 16.19 -13.94 6.42
CA ILE A 86 16.09 -14.91 5.31
C ILE A 86 16.98 -14.43 4.15
N ARG A 87 18.23 -14.10 4.46
CA ARG A 87 19.29 -13.92 3.48
C ARG A 87 19.80 -15.31 3.17
N LYS A 88 19.11 -16.02 2.27
CA LYS A 88 19.71 -17.18 1.61
C LYS A 88 20.93 -16.62 0.90
N ARG A 89 22.11 -16.77 1.52
CA ARG A 89 23.41 -16.47 0.92
C ARG A 89 23.49 -17.33 -0.34
N ARG A 90 23.08 -16.77 -1.49
CA ARG A 90 23.48 -17.26 -2.81
C ARG A 90 24.93 -16.78 -3.00
N LEU A 91 25.82 -17.38 -2.21
CA LEU A 91 27.27 -17.37 -2.36
C LEU A 91 27.71 -18.81 -2.68
N GLU A 92 27.00 -19.40 -3.64
CA GLU A 92 27.43 -20.50 -4.51
C GLU A 92 27.02 -19.90 -5.86
N GLU A 93 27.89 -19.23 -6.62
CA GLU A 93 28.97 -19.78 -7.43
C GLU A 93 29.89 -18.62 -7.86
N ARG A 94 31.13 -18.59 -7.36
CA ARG A 94 32.33 -18.14 -8.08
C ARG A 94 33.56 -18.76 -7.44
#